data_AF-A0A5M4ADG9-F1
#
_entry.id   AF-A0A5M4ADG9-F1
#
_cell.length_a   1.000
_cell.length_b   1.000
_cell.length_c   1.000
_cell.angle_alpha   90.00
_cell.angle_beta   90.00
_cell.angle_gamma   90.00
#
_symmetry.space_group_name_H-M   'P 1'
#
loop_
_entity.id
_entity.type
_entity.pdbx_description
1 polymer ?
#
loop_
_entity_poly.entity_id
_entity_poly.type
_entity_poly.pdbx_seq_one_letter_code
_entity_poly.pdbx_strand_id
1 'polypeptide(L)' 'MSNEPMEYNGYCICVKCDLRLEHKKGMPCREVKCPKCGRTMLKEGSYHHQLYQQKFIDNRDQDEQP' A
#
# COMPACT_ATOMS: atom_id res chain seq x y z
N MET A 1 -27.76 -5.36 14.49
CA MET A 1 -26.60 -4.44 14.61
C MET A 1 -25.35 -5.29 14.55
N SER A 2 -24.82 -5.51 13.35
CA SER A 2 -23.68 -6.40 13.12
C SER A 2 -22.39 -5.62 13.37
N ASN A 3 -21.99 -5.51 14.64
CA ASN A 3 -20.71 -4.95 15.05
C ASN A 3 -19.68 -6.07 15.15
N GLU A 4 -19.22 -6.60 14.01
CA GLU A 4 -17.95 -7.30 13.97
C GLU A 4 -16.89 -6.30 13.52
N PRO A 5 -15.86 -6.01 14.34
CA PRO A 5 -14.69 -5.31 13.82
C PRO A 5 -14.03 -6.28 12.84
N MET A 6 -14.28 -6.09 11.54
CA MET A 6 -13.53 -6.75 10.47
C MET A 6 -12.04 -6.68 10.81
N GLU A 7 -11.46 -7.78 11.30
CA GLU A 7 -10.02 -7.97 11.36
C GLU A 7 -9.53 -8.12 9.92
N TYR A 8 -9.47 -6.99 9.22
CA TYR A 8 -8.86 -6.92 7.90
C TYR A 8 -7.35 -6.96 8.11
N ASN A 9 -6.83 -8.19 8.30
CA ASN A 9 -5.43 -8.53 8.06
C ASN A 9 -5.16 -8.32 6.56
N GLY A 10 -5.15 -7.05 6.14
CA GLY A 10 -4.90 -6.66 4.77
C GLY A 10 -3.46 -6.99 4.37
N TYR A 11 -3.16 -6.99 3.08
CA TYR A 11 -1.79 -7.17 2.64
C TYR A 11 -1.04 -5.84 2.65
N CYS A 12 0.26 -5.87 2.87
CA CYS A 12 1.13 -4.76 2.54
C CYS A 12 1.51 -4.89 1.07
N ILE A 13 1.14 -3.93 0.23
CA ILE A 13 1.47 -3.89 -1.19
C ILE A 13 2.54 -2.84 -1.48
N CYS A 14 3.53 -3.21 -2.29
CA CYS A 14 4.49 -2.28 -2.87
C CYS A 14 3.95 -1.78 -4.20
N VAL A 15 3.50 -0.54 -4.23
CA VAL A 15 2.90 0.08 -5.42
C VAL A 15 3.87 0.30 -6.60
N LYS A 16 5.19 0.12 -6.39
CA LYS A 16 6.21 0.17 -7.46
C LYS A 16 6.47 -1.19 -8.11
N CYS A 17 6.39 -2.26 -7.33
CA CYS A 17 6.76 -3.62 -7.77
C CYS A 17 5.57 -4.57 -7.82
N ASP A 18 4.39 -4.09 -7.42
CA ASP A 18 3.17 -4.85 -7.17
C ASP A 18 3.38 -6.06 -6.20
N LEU A 19 4.37 -5.94 -5.31
CA LEU A 19 4.69 -7.01 -4.36
C LEU A 19 3.73 -6.96 -3.16
N ARG A 20 3.01 -8.05 -2.91
CA ARG A 20 2.13 -8.22 -1.75
C ARG A 20 2.84 -9.06 -0.68
N LEU A 21 2.87 -8.54 0.54
CA LEU A 21 3.35 -9.23 1.74
C LEU A 21 2.21 -9.30 2.76
N GLU A 22 2.20 -10.36 3.55
CA GLU A 22 1.28 -10.47 4.67
C GLU A 22 1.55 -9.36 5.70
N HIS A 23 0.51 -8.63 6.10
CA HIS A 23 0.65 -7.62 7.14
C HIS A 23 0.88 -8.27 8.49
N LYS A 24 1.95 -7.84 9.18
CA LYS A 24 2.25 -8.30 10.54
C LYS A 24 1.57 -7.39 11.56
N LYS A 25 0.71 -7.97 12.41
CA LYS A 25 0.09 -7.27 13.54
C LYS A 25 1.18 -6.69 14.45
N GLY A 26 1.05 -5.40 14.77
CA GLY A 26 2.06 -4.66 15.55
C GLY A 26 3.13 -3.95 14.71
N MET A 27 3.19 -4.17 13.38
CA MET A 27 4.08 -3.44 12.48
C MET A 27 3.28 -2.81 11.32
N PRO A 28 3.02 -1.49 11.31
CA PRO A 28 2.36 -0.83 10.19
C PRO A 28 3.10 -1.09 8.87
N CYS A 29 2.36 -1.29 7.77
CA CYS A 29 2.96 -1.54 6.45
C CYS A 29 3.97 -0.47 6.03
N ARG A 30 3.82 0.77 6.50
CA ARG A 30 4.72 1.89 6.19
C ARG A 30 6.12 1.76 6.83
N GLU A 31 6.28 0.91 7.83
CA GLU A 31 7.59 0.59 8.39
C GLU A 31 8.26 -0.57 7.64
N VAL A 32 7.48 -1.36 6.90
CA VAL A 32 8.00 -2.44 6.07
C VAL A 32 8.59 -1.87 4.78
N LYS A 33 9.84 -2.21 4.51
CA LYS A 33 10.53 -1.92 3.25
C LYS A 33 10.35 -3.08 2.28
N CYS A 34 10.05 -2.77 1.02
CA CYS A 34 9.91 -3.77 -0.03
C CYS A 34 11.27 -4.45 -0.29
N PRO A 35 11.37 -5.79 -0.20
CA PRO A 35 12.62 -6.50 -0.49
C PRO A 35 13.05 -6.42 -1.96
N LYS A 36 12.15 -6.08 -2.89
CA LYS A 36 12.48 -5.93 -4.32
C LYS A 36 13.07 -4.58 -4.70
N CYS A 37 12.66 -3.48 -4.04
CA CYS A 37 13.05 -2.13 -4.45
C CYS A 37 13.42 -1.19 -3.30
N GLY A 38 13.32 -1.62 -2.05
CA GLY A 38 13.59 -0.81 -0.87
C GLY A 38 12.54 0.25 -0.55
N ARG A 39 11.46 0.38 -1.34
CA ARG A 39 10.41 1.38 -1.10
C ARG A 39 9.50 0.96 0.05
N THR A 40 8.98 1.94 0.78
CA THR A 40 8.00 1.71 1.84
C THR A 40 6.72 1.07 1.31
N MET A 41 6.17 0.11 2.03
CA MET A 41 4.94 -0.59 1.64
C MET A 41 3.68 0.14 2.13
N LEU A 42 2.57 -0.10 1.45
CA LEU A 42 1.27 0.49 1.76
C LEU A 42 0.26 -0.61 2.09
N LYS A 43 -0.79 -0.31 2.85
CA LYS A 43 -1.87 -1.26 3.09
C LYS A 43 -2.74 -1.38 1.84
N GLU A 44 -2.82 -2.59 1.30
CA GLU A 44 -3.67 -2.94 0.17
C GLU A 44 -5.15 -2.68 0.51
N GLY A 45 -5.86 -2.07 -0.43
CA GLY A 45 -7.27 -1.71 -0.26
C GLY A 45 -7.53 -0.50 0.63
N SER A 46 -6.50 0.15 1.20
CA SER A 46 -6.73 1.41 1.92
C SER A 46 -7.10 2.54 0.97
N TYR A 47 -7.78 3.58 1.46
CA TYR A 47 -8.09 4.80 0.70
C TYR A 47 -6.85 5.38 -0.02
N HIS A 48 -5.69 5.34 0.63
CA HIS A 48 -4.42 5.77 0.02
C HIS A 48 -3.92 4.86 -1.11
N HIS A 49 -4.25 3.57 -1.10
CA HIS A 49 -3.96 2.66 -2.20
C HIS A 49 -4.80 2.99 -3.44
N GLN A 50 -6.08 3.30 -3.24
CA GLN A 50 -6.98 3.73 -4.32
C GLN A 50 -6.53 5.06 -4.93
N LEU A 51 -6.12 6.04 -4.11
CA LEU A 51 -5.56 7.30 -4.61
C LEU A 51 -4.28 7.12 -5.42
N TYR A 52 -3.44 6.14 -5.07
CA TYR A 52 -2.23 5.85 -5.85
C TYR A 52 -2.57 5.22 -7.20
N GLN A 53 -3.49 4.25 -7.23
CA GLN A 53 -3.99 3.67 -8.49
C GLN A 53 -4.61 4.74 -9.39
N GLN A 54 -5.38 5.66 -8.80
CA GLN A 54 -5.99 6.78 -9.53
C GLN A 54 -4.94 7.78 -10.02
N LYS A 55 -3.91 8.10 -9.22
CA LYS A 55 -2.80 8.96 -9.65
C LYS A 55 -1.92 8.32 -10.74
N PHE A 56 -1.85 7.00 -10.84
CA PHE A 56 -1.18 6.31 -11.96
C PHE A 56 -1.97 6.38 -13.26
N ILE A 57 -3.29 6.55 -13.19
CA ILE A 57 -4.15 6.72 -14.36
C ILE A 57 -4.03 8.17 -14.90
N ASP A 58 -3.79 9.15 -14.03
CA ASP A 58 -3.64 10.56 -14.42
C ASP A 58 -2.18 11.00 -14.75
N ASN A 59 -1.15 10.41 -14.13
CA ASN A 59 0.24 10.89 -14.28
C ASN A 59 1.10 10.02 -15.20
N ARG A 60 0.82 10.11 -16.51
CA ARG A 60 1.83 9.87 -17.55
C ARG A 60 2.82 11.04 -17.71
N ASP A 61 2.80 12.03 -16.82
CA ASP A 61 3.46 13.34 -17.04
C ASP A 61 4.32 13.91 -15.88
N GLN A 62 4.58 13.22 -14.76
CA GLN A 62 5.33 13.84 -13.66
C GLN A 62 6.37 12.91 -13.01
N ASP A 63 7.51 12.77 -13.70
CA ASP A 63 8.81 12.38 -13.13
C ASP A 63 9.55 13.61 -12.56
N GLU A 64 8.83 14.52 -11.89
CA GLU A 64 9.45 15.65 -11.21
C GLU A 64 8.84 15.81 -9.82
N GLN A 65 9.56 15.32 -8.80
CA GLN A 65 9.59 15.95 -7.49
C GLN A 65 11.04 15.92 -6.98
N PRO A 66 11.48 17.02 -6.33
CA PRO A 66 12.82 17.62 -6.42
C PRO A 66 13.98 16.81 -5.81
#